data_AF-A0A1H1Z507-F1
#
_entry.id   AF-A0A1H1Z507-F1
#
_cell.length_a   1.000
_cell.length_b   1.000
_cell.length_c   1.000
_cell.angle_alpha   90.00
_cell.angle_beta   90.00
_cell.angle_gamma   90.00
#
_symmetry.space_group_name_H-M   'P 1'
#
loop_
_entity.id
_entity.type
_entity.pdbx_description
1 polymer ?
#
loop_
_entity_poly.entity_id
_entity_poly.type
_entity_poly.pdbx_seq_one_letter_code
_entity_poly.pdbx_strand_id
1 'polypeptide(L)'
;MDTSTPALNSNDLPPLQIMESFPGGLLNPHAVRHNITLRIDYEWAREDVVTIHCAGTPGFGSYTSPRIPIGGFARPFQTHIDTRLVTFNLGHTVVFTYTVYRGTAEFVSQALALYVAPINLFDLPRPFIRQADNDGQGIELPVSDLDEFTLRINAWLLGTRGQCFWLTANGTNADDTDFEASYWRAPVNVVDEDFQRYGFFEQNFPAAPLQALKNGSVLTLKFMAGLQGSEQPSLAQAFAHRNYIIRTGPAVTPRILSVSDQDGEVADGANTRYADVTLSGSASGKLTVLDGTTSIGTASPVDGNWTHGAPGLNPGPHAFTVRLADGSGSPSNTRRINVVLSDLPLRIVEAPDDTRLDPLNALTSLTAELVYDHLPTDMVSVTVTAADGTPPAGSHTTPPVAAGNTRPIRITLPVSLVAFSVGKTMVVTFSYTRGGAAPVPSLPLRLNVLPIALERLVAPVITQANGDILDLKDIQSGANLEFGVWPLIAVSQRLSCDFAGESDTGPHNLRMWTATVNMVHRAWITNGRFGPNVSVDYLRLLKHGSKLVIRFRVNLDQATDPNTQTVFQTREYTISATP
;
A
#
# COMPACT_ATOMS: atom_id res chain seq x y z
N MET A 1 71.70 7.99 29.33
CA MET A 1 71.39 6.72 28.64
C MET A 1 70.76 7.11 27.34
N ASP A 2 71.54 7.10 26.26
CA ASP A 2 71.02 7.21 24.91
C ASP A 2 70.12 5.99 24.66
N THR A 3 68.80 6.21 24.73
CA THR A 3 67.86 5.25 24.17
C THR A 3 68.09 5.27 22.66
N SER A 4 68.81 4.27 22.14
CA SER A 4 69.02 4.08 20.71
C SER A 4 67.67 4.09 20.01
N THR A 5 67.42 5.11 19.20
CA THR A 5 66.25 5.19 18.33
C THR A 5 66.27 3.95 17.43
N PRO A 6 65.18 3.16 17.35
CA PRO A 6 65.15 1.97 16.51
C PRO A 6 65.55 2.32 15.07
N ALA A 7 66.39 1.49 14.45
CA ALA A 7 66.73 1.62 13.04
C ALA A 7 65.44 1.49 12.22
N LEU A 8 65.07 2.54 11.49
CA LEU A 8 63.92 2.51 10.59
C LEU A 8 64.34 1.77 9.30
N ASN A 9 63.49 0.87 8.81
CA ASN A 9 63.65 0.23 7.51
C ASN A 9 62.35 0.42 6.73
N SER A 10 62.44 0.68 5.42
CA SER A 10 61.27 0.80 4.52
C SER A 10 60.35 -0.42 4.57
N ASN A 11 60.89 -1.61 4.84
CA ASN A 11 60.08 -2.84 4.98
C ASN A 11 59.18 -2.85 6.24
N ASP A 12 59.54 -2.07 7.26
CA ASP A 12 58.85 -2.04 8.55
C ASP A 12 57.82 -0.91 8.64
N LEU A 13 57.72 -0.05 7.62
CA LEU A 13 56.74 1.04 7.57
C LEU A 13 55.39 0.54 7.04
N PRO A 14 54.34 0.47 7.87
CA PRO A 14 53.03 0.00 7.44
C PRO A 14 52.40 0.95 6.42
N PRO A 15 51.47 0.48 5.58
CA PRO A 15 50.70 1.37 4.73
C PRO A 15 49.92 2.38 5.58
N LEU A 16 49.73 3.59 5.06
CA LEU A 16 48.79 4.53 5.69
C LEU A 16 47.38 3.95 5.64
N GLN A 17 46.49 4.46 6.49
CA GLN A 17 45.09 4.06 6.54
C GLN A 17 44.20 5.22 6.05
N ILE A 18 43.19 4.91 5.26
CA ILE A 18 42.10 5.84 4.93
C ILE A 18 40.89 5.45 5.77
N MET A 19 40.47 6.33 6.67
CA MET A 19 39.42 6.02 7.64
C MET A 19 38.05 5.77 6.98
N GLU A 20 37.82 6.38 5.81
CA GLU A 20 36.60 6.25 5.00
C GLU A 20 36.63 5.04 4.04
N SER A 21 37.74 4.28 3.99
CA SER A 21 37.87 3.11 3.11
C SER A 21 37.22 1.86 3.72
N PHE A 22 36.62 1.03 2.87
CA PHE A 22 36.05 -0.25 3.28
C PHE A 22 37.11 -1.36 3.28
N PRO A 23 36.92 -2.43 4.10
CA PRO A 23 37.73 -3.64 4.01
C PRO A 23 37.78 -4.16 2.56
N GLY A 24 38.99 -4.44 2.06
CA GLY A 24 39.20 -4.88 0.67
C GLY A 24 39.66 -3.80 -0.31
N GLY A 25 39.97 -2.58 0.16
CA GLY A 25 40.61 -1.55 -0.66
C GLY A 25 39.64 -0.77 -1.55
N LEU A 26 38.39 -0.61 -1.12
CA LEU A 26 37.37 0.16 -1.83
C LEU A 26 37.17 1.53 -1.16
N LEU A 27 37.20 2.60 -1.96
CA LEU A 27 36.83 3.94 -1.52
C LEU A 27 35.51 4.35 -2.16
N ASN A 28 34.44 4.40 -1.35
CA ASN A 28 33.12 4.81 -1.81
C ASN A 28 33.00 6.36 -1.76
N PRO A 29 32.64 7.04 -2.87
CA PRO A 29 32.41 8.48 -2.92
C PRO A 29 31.50 9.04 -1.80
N HIS A 30 30.52 8.26 -1.35
CA HIS A 30 29.59 8.68 -0.27
C HIS A 30 30.28 8.80 1.09
N ALA A 31 31.31 7.97 1.34
CA ALA A 31 32.07 7.98 2.59
C ALA A 31 32.99 9.21 2.70
N VAL A 32 33.45 9.72 1.56
CA VAL A 32 34.42 10.83 1.44
C VAL A 32 33.79 12.15 1.03
N ARG A 33 32.50 12.36 1.31
CA ARG A 33 31.75 13.55 0.87
C ARG A 33 32.19 14.87 1.52
N HIS A 34 32.99 14.82 2.59
CA HIS A 34 33.43 16.00 3.35
C HIS A 34 34.96 16.14 3.35
N ASN A 35 35.69 15.06 3.62
CA ASN A 35 37.14 14.99 3.57
C ASN A 35 37.59 13.53 3.36
N ILE A 36 38.87 13.35 3.07
CA ILE A 36 39.55 12.05 3.11
C ILE A 36 40.51 12.09 4.30
N THR A 37 40.30 11.24 5.30
CA THR A 37 41.09 11.23 6.53
C THR A 37 42.17 10.17 6.45
N LEU A 38 43.42 10.61 6.51
CA LEU A 38 44.58 9.73 6.51
C LEU A 38 45.07 9.53 7.93
N ARG A 39 45.45 8.29 8.26
CA ARG A 39 46.09 7.93 9.51
C ARG A 39 47.42 7.22 9.23
N ILE A 40 48.49 7.73 9.84
CA ILE A 40 49.84 7.15 9.78
C ILE A 40 50.24 6.75 11.20
N ASP A 41 50.68 5.51 11.37
CA ASP A 41 50.99 4.95 12.69
C ASP A 41 52.24 4.07 12.60
N TYR A 42 53.36 4.59 13.09
CA TYR A 42 54.63 3.88 13.26
C TYR A 42 55.40 4.47 14.44
N GLU A 43 56.42 3.76 14.93
CA GLU A 43 57.31 4.23 16.01
C GLU A 43 58.18 5.42 15.52
N TRP A 44 57.61 6.62 15.53
CA TRP A 44 58.30 7.82 15.06
C TRP A 44 59.18 8.48 16.12
N ALA A 45 60.21 9.18 15.66
CA ALA A 45 61.08 10.03 16.45
C ALA A 45 60.63 11.50 16.38
N ARG A 46 61.13 12.34 17.28
CA ARG A 46 60.69 13.74 17.39
C ARG A 46 61.14 14.58 16.18
N GLU A 47 62.19 14.16 15.50
CA GLU A 47 62.77 14.78 14.32
C GLU A 47 62.16 14.29 13.00
N ASP A 48 61.25 13.31 13.03
CA ASP A 48 60.70 12.72 11.81
C ASP A 48 59.81 13.72 11.05
N VAL A 49 60.03 13.76 9.74
CA VAL A 49 59.25 14.56 8.79
C VAL A 49 58.64 13.60 7.78
N VAL A 50 57.37 13.81 7.42
CA VAL A 50 56.65 12.94 6.48
C VAL A 50 56.16 13.73 5.27
N THR A 51 56.31 13.12 4.08
CA THR A 51 55.60 13.52 2.87
C THR A 51 54.62 12.42 2.47
N ILE A 52 53.37 12.78 2.21
CA ILE A 52 52.32 11.86 1.77
C ILE A 52 52.21 11.96 0.25
N HIS A 53 52.15 10.82 -0.43
CA HIS A 53 51.97 10.72 -1.87
C HIS A 53 50.71 9.93 -2.20
N CYS A 54 49.95 10.41 -3.17
CA CYS A 54 48.91 9.66 -3.85
C CYS A 54 49.16 9.72 -5.35
N ALA A 55 49.42 8.57 -5.96
CA ALA A 55 49.50 8.42 -7.39
C ALA A 55 48.13 8.00 -7.94
N GLY A 56 47.53 8.85 -8.78
CA GLY A 56 46.27 8.61 -9.46
C GLY A 56 46.28 9.20 -10.86
N THR A 57 45.14 9.70 -11.34
CA THR A 57 45.07 10.45 -12.60
C THR A 57 45.87 11.77 -12.52
N PRO A 58 46.29 12.35 -13.66
CA PRO A 58 47.05 13.61 -13.65
C PRO A 58 46.33 14.79 -12.98
N GLY A 59 47.11 15.79 -12.55
CA GLY A 59 46.58 16.99 -11.93
C GLY A 59 45.99 16.70 -10.55
N PHE A 60 44.75 17.13 -10.31
CA PHE A 60 44.07 16.97 -9.01
C PHE A 60 43.72 15.51 -8.66
N GLY A 61 43.90 14.57 -9.59
CA GLY A 61 43.81 13.13 -9.31
C GLY A 61 45.04 12.56 -8.59
N SER A 62 46.11 13.33 -8.48
CA SER A 62 47.32 12.95 -7.74
C SER A 62 47.59 13.98 -6.66
N TYR A 63 48.26 13.57 -5.59
CA TYR A 63 48.55 14.44 -4.45
C TYR A 63 49.96 14.19 -3.93
N THR A 64 50.63 15.27 -3.52
CA THR A 64 51.86 15.21 -2.73
C THR A 64 51.79 16.31 -1.69
N SER A 65 51.88 15.94 -0.41
CA SER A 65 51.85 16.91 0.68
C SER A 65 53.15 17.73 0.73
N PRO A 66 53.15 18.89 1.40
CA PRO A 66 54.42 19.44 1.90
C PRO A 66 55.07 18.45 2.89
N ARG A 67 56.34 18.72 3.23
CA ARG A 67 57.04 18.03 4.31
C ARG A 67 56.43 18.42 5.67
N ILE A 68 55.86 17.45 6.39
CA ILE A 68 55.15 17.67 7.64
C ILE A 68 56.01 17.15 8.81
N PRO A 69 56.48 18.01 9.73
CA PRO A 69 57.19 17.56 10.93
C PRO A 69 56.21 16.91 11.91
N ILE A 70 56.25 15.59 12.06
CA ILE A 70 55.24 14.85 12.84
C ILE A 70 55.56 14.74 14.33
N GLY A 71 56.80 15.02 14.74
CA GLY A 71 57.25 14.82 16.12
C GLY A 71 56.60 15.73 17.18
N GLY A 72 55.81 16.73 16.77
CA GLY A 72 54.98 17.56 17.64
C GLY A 72 53.52 17.11 17.75
N PHE A 73 53.10 16.11 16.99
CA PHE A 73 51.72 15.63 16.95
C PHE A 73 51.52 14.39 17.83
N ALA A 74 50.26 14.13 18.21
CA ALA A 74 49.89 12.90 18.90
C ALA A 74 49.97 11.69 17.95
N ARG A 75 50.32 10.52 18.49
CA ARG A 75 50.30 9.25 17.77
C ARG A 75 48.96 8.53 17.94
N PRO A 76 48.31 8.08 16.86
CA PRO A 76 48.70 8.12 15.43
C PRO A 76 48.51 9.51 14.77
N PHE A 77 49.31 9.81 13.74
CA PHE A 77 49.25 11.09 13.03
C PHE A 77 48.06 11.08 12.09
N GLN A 78 47.23 12.12 12.15
CA GLN A 78 46.05 12.27 11.31
C GLN A 78 46.07 13.59 10.56
N THR A 79 45.66 13.55 9.30
CA THR A 79 45.49 14.73 8.44
C THR A 79 44.40 14.49 7.41
N HIS A 80 44.00 15.54 6.71
CA HIS A 80 42.97 15.49 5.68
C HIS A 80 43.51 15.92 4.31
N ILE A 81 42.98 15.32 3.26
CA ILE A 81 43.18 15.77 1.87
C ILE A 81 41.84 16.08 1.20
N ASP A 82 41.91 16.90 0.15
CA ASP A 82 40.76 17.40 -0.58
C ASP A 82 40.02 16.27 -1.33
N THR A 83 38.69 16.32 -1.32
CA THR A 83 37.82 15.33 -1.94
C THR A 83 37.87 15.36 -3.48
N ARG A 84 38.44 16.40 -4.10
CA ARG A 84 38.71 16.47 -5.55
C ARG A 84 39.53 15.29 -6.04
N LEU A 85 40.41 14.74 -5.20
CA LEU A 85 41.15 13.52 -5.55
C LEU A 85 40.21 12.37 -5.92
N VAL A 86 39.09 12.21 -5.22
CA VAL A 86 38.09 11.17 -5.51
C VAL A 86 37.40 11.47 -6.84
N THR A 87 37.00 12.72 -7.06
CA THR A 87 36.32 13.13 -8.30
C THR A 87 37.13 12.87 -9.57
N PHE A 88 38.45 13.06 -9.51
CA PHE A 88 39.35 12.81 -10.64
C PHE A 88 39.72 11.34 -10.83
N ASN A 89 39.42 10.48 -9.86
CA ASN A 89 39.76 9.05 -9.90
C ASN A 89 38.56 8.11 -9.88
N LEU A 90 37.31 8.60 -10.06
CA LEU A 90 36.13 7.73 -10.15
C LEU A 90 36.33 6.61 -11.18
N GLY A 91 36.19 5.35 -10.74
CA GLY A 91 36.42 4.17 -11.58
C GLY A 91 37.88 3.76 -11.75
N HIS A 92 38.82 4.43 -11.09
CA HIS A 92 40.26 4.16 -11.15
C HIS A 92 40.84 3.75 -9.79
N THR A 93 41.98 3.07 -9.83
CA THR A 93 42.76 2.74 -8.63
C THR A 93 43.80 3.82 -8.36
N VAL A 94 43.83 4.33 -7.13
CA VAL A 94 44.87 5.23 -6.61
C VAL A 94 45.81 4.48 -5.67
N VAL A 95 47.06 4.94 -5.59
CA VAL A 95 48.08 4.32 -4.73
C VAL A 95 48.64 5.35 -3.77
N PHE A 96 48.45 5.11 -2.48
CA PHE A 96 48.95 5.93 -1.39
C PHE A 96 50.26 5.36 -0.83
N THR A 97 51.24 6.24 -0.63
CA THR A 97 52.48 5.97 0.12
C THR A 97 52.83 7.18 0.98
N TYR A 98 53.71 7.00 1.95
CA TYR A 98 54.38 8.13 2.60
C TYR A 98 55.88 7.90 2.69
N THR A 99 56.63 8.98 2.62
CA THR A 99 58.09 8.99 2.78
C THR A 99 58.44 9.65 4.11
N VAL A 100 59.15 8.91 4.96
CA VAL A 100 59.70 9.39 6.23
C VAL A 100 61.13 9.86 6.00
N TYR A 101 61.41 11.09 6.45
CA TYR A 101 62.74 11.67 6.49
C TYR A 101 63.21 11.69 7.94
N ARG A 102 64.29 10.95 8.23
CA ARG A 102 64.97 10.95 9.53
C ARG A 102 66.42 11.37 9.33
N GLY A 103 66.73 12.62 9.66
CA GLY A 103 68.01 13.24 9.29
C GLY A 103 68.15 13.37 7.76
N THR A 104 69.17 12.74 7.16
CA THR A 104 69.38 12.70 5.70
C THR A 104 68.87 11.42 5.04
N ALA A 105 68.35 10.47 5.82
CA ALA A 105 67.85 9.20 5.31
C ALA A 105 66.36 9.28 4.94
N GLU A 106 65.98 8.59 3.87
CA GLU A 106 64.62 8.54 3.34
C GLU A 106 64.10 7.10 3.35
N PHE A 107 62.89 6.89 3.87
CA PHE A 107 62.25 5.58 3.95
C PHE A 107 60.84 5.68 3.39
N VAL A 108 60.48 4.77 2.48
CA VAL A 108 59.16 4.75 1.82
C VAL A 108 58.30 3.66 2.46
N SER A 109 57.06 3.98 2.77
CA SER A 109 56.10 3.03 3.31
C SER A 109 55.70 1.95 2.32
N GLN A 110 55.10 0.86 2.83
CA GLN A 110 54.28 -0.01 2.00
C GLN A 110 53.14 0.78 1.34
N ALA A 111 52.72 0.34 0.15
CA ALA A 111 51.70 1.00 -0.64
C ALA A 111 50.29 0.55 -0.23
N LEU A 112 49.36 1.52 -0.13
CA LEU A 112 47.92 1.26 -0.03
C LEU A 112 47.28 1.55 -1.39
N ALA A 113 46.88 0.50 -2.11
CA ALA A 113 46.08 0.63 -3.33
C ALA A 113 44.59 0.68 -2.96
N LEU A 114 43.87 1.69 -3.46
CA LEU A 114 42.43 1.84 -3.28
C LEU A 114 41.73 2.01 -4.63
N TYR A 115 40.71 1.20 -4.89
CA TYR A 115 39.80 1.40 -6.01
C TYR A 115 38.74 2.44 -5.64
N VAL A 116 38.66 3.53 -6.38
CA VAL A 116 37.64 4.57 -6.18
C VAL A 116 36.40 4.18 -6.98
N ALA A 117 35.31 3.90 -6.28
CA ALA A 117 34.08 3.45 -6.93
C ALA A 117 33.49 4.55 -7.83
N PRO A 118 32.89 4.21 -8.99
CA PRO A 118 32.05 5.15 -9.72
C PRO A 118 30.82 5.52 -8.87
N ILE A 119 30.23 6.68 -9.13
CA ILE A 119 29.01 7.11 -8.44
C ILE A 119 27.82 6.31 -9.00
N ASN A 120 26.99 5.75 -8.12
CA ASN A 120 25.75 5.12 -8.52
C ASN A 120 24.74 6.20 -8.94
N LEU A 121 24.10 6.03 -10.10
CA LEU A 121 23.10 6.98 -10.60
C LEU A 121 21.92 7.19 -9.64
N PHE A 122 21.61 6.20 -8.79
CA PHE A 122 20.57 6.34 -7.76
C PHE A 122 20.94 7.29 -6.62
N ASP A 123 22.24 7.52 -6.40
CA ASP A 123 22.73 8.44 -5.37
C ASP A 123 22.74 9.91 -5.86
N LEU A 124 22.38 10.13 -7.14
CA LEU A 124 22.35 11.43 -7.78
C LEU A 124 20.91 11.96 -7.93
N PRO A 125 20.63 13.23 -7.57
CA PRO A 125 19.28 13.80 -7.69
C PRO A 125 18.86 13.98 -9.15
N ARG A 126 17.56 13.87 -9.44
CA ARG A 126 17.05 14.15 -10.80
C ARG A 126 16.63 15.62 -10.92
N PRO A 127 16.83 16.27 -12.07
CA PRO A 127 16.24 17.58 -12.31
C PRO A 127 14.71 17.46 -12.37
N PHE A 128 13.99 18.53 -12.02
CA PHE A 128 12.53 18.54 -12.07
C PHE A 128 11.99 19.94 -12.42
N ILE A 129 10.75 19.96 -12.91
CA ILE A 129 9.96 21.19 -13.12
C ILE A 129 8.98 21.32 -11.97
N ARG A 130 9.02 22.42 -11.22
CA ARG A 130 8.20 22.58 -9.99
C ARG A 130 6.69 22.52 -10.25
N GLN A 131 6.27 22.99 -11.42
CA GLN A 131 4.87 23.05 -11.84
C GLN A 131 4.30 21.69 -12.28
N ALA A 132 5.13 20.64 -12.35
CA ALA A 132 4.60 19.29 -12.50
C ALA A 132 3.87 18.86 -11.23
N ASP A 133 3.02 17.84 -11.34
CA ASP A 133 2.23 17.34 -10.20
C ASP A 133 3.11 17.00 -8.99
N ASN A 134 2.55 17.03 -7.78
CA ASN A 134 3.25 16.71 -6.54
C ASN A 134 4.56 17.52 -6.35
N ASP A 135 4.51 18.84 -6.57
CA ASP A 135 5.66 19.78 -6.50
C ASP A 135 6.86 19.32 -7.35
N GLY A 136 6.56 18.88 -8.58
CA GLY A 136 7.53 18.40 -9.55
C GLY A 136 7.90 16.92 -9.47
N GLN A 137 7.41 16.19 -8.47
CA GLN A 137 7.69 14.77 -8.26
C GLN A 137 6.70 13.82 -8.96
N GLY A 138 5.62 14.33 -9.54
CA GLY A 138 4.67 13.60 -10.37
C GLY A 138 5.20 13.36 -11.79
N ILE A 139 4.43 12.59 -12.56
CA ILE A 139 4.75 12.23 -13.95
C ILE A 139 4.05 13.14 -14.97
N GLU A 140 3.04 13.88 -14.57
CA GLU A 140 2.27 14.76 -15.45
C GLU A 140 2.76 16.21 -15.33
N LEU A 141 2.82 16.91 -16.46
CA LEU A 141 3.18 18.32 -16.53
C LEU A 141 2.10 19.10 -17.30
N PRO A 142 1.17 19.76 -16.58
CA PRO A 142 0.21 20.67 -17.18
C PRO A 142 0.89 21.99 -17.56
N VAL A 143 0.76 22.39 -18.82
CA VAL A 143 1.46 23.59 -19.35
C VAL A 143 0.53 24.67 -19.89
N SER A 144 -0.76 24.37 -20.09
CA SER A 144 -1.73 25.25 -20.76
C SER A 144 -1.89 26.62 -20.10
N ASP A 145 -1.90 26.66 -18.76
CA ASP A 145 -2.16 27.87 -17.97
C ASP A 145 -0.86 28.49 -17.42
N LEU A 146 0.31 28.01 -17.86
CA LEU A 146 1.60 28.50 -17.37
C LEU A 146 2.10 29.68 -18.20
N ASP A 147 2.51 30.77 -17.55
CA ASP A 147 3.31 31.82 -18.20
C ASP A 147 4.80 31.45 -18.21
N GLU A 148 5.27 30.90 -17.08
CA GLU A 148 6.63 30.42 -16.86
C GLU A 148 6.65 29.08 -16.11
N PHE A 149 7.77 28.37 -16.20
CA PHE A 149 8.04 27.19 -15.42
C PHE A 149 9.44 27.27 -14.79
N THR A 150 9.60 26.64 -13.63
CA THR A 150 10.83 26.66 -12.84
C THR A 150 11.54 25.32 -12.98
N LEU A 151 12.71 25.31 -13.61
CA LEU A 151 13.61 24.16 -13.61
C LEU A 151 14.46 24.19 -12.35
N ARG A 152 14.61 23.03 -11.71
CA ARG A 152 15.39 22.89 -10.47
C ARG A 152 16.22 21.62 -10.45
N ILE A 153 17.43 21.73 -9.90
CA ILE A 153 18.29 20.62 -9.55
C ILE A 153 18.80 20.81 -8.12
N ASN A 154 18.72 19.77 -7.30
CA ASN A 154 19.24 19.78 -5.94
C ASN A 154 20.74 19.44 -5.93
N ALA A 155 21.43 19.75 -4.83
CA ALA A 155 22.82 19.40 -4.63
C ALA A 155 23.07 17.90 -4.76
N TRP A 156 24.20 17.56 -5.36
CA TRP A 156 24.60 16.19 -5.66
C TRP A 156 25.88 15.79 -4.92
N LEU A 157 26.10 14.49 -4.83
CA LEU A 157 27.30 13.93 -4.23
C LEU A 157 28.57 14.41 -4.97
N LEU A 158 29.58 14.85 -4.21
CA LEU A 158 30.79 15.52 -4.71
C LEU A 158 30.52 16.83 -5.49
N GLY A 159 29.38 17.47 -5.27
CA GLY A 159 29.07 18.81 -5.77
C GLY A 159 29.98 19.88 -5.16
N THR A 160 30.89 20.43 -5.95
CA THR A 160 31.87 21.43 -5.48
C THR A 160 31.87 22.68 -6.35
N ARG A 161 32.23 23.81 -5.74
CA ARG A 161 32.27 25.12 -6.41
C ARG A 161 33.14 25.04 -7.67
N GLY A 162 32.63 25.59 -8.77
CA GLY A 162 33.30 25.61 -10.07
C GLY A 162 32.92 24.46 -11.01
N GLN A 163 32.11 23.49 -10.57
CA GLN A 163 31.61 22.44 -11.46
C GLN A 163 30.54 23.01 -12.38
N CYS A 164 30.77 22.90 -13.70
CA CYS A 164 29.78 23.30 -14.70
C CYS A 164 28.70 22.22 -14.86
N PHE A 165 27.50 22.62 -15.28
CA PHE A 165 26.42 21.69 -15.54
C PHE A 165 25.55 22.08 -16.74
N TRP A 166 24.84 21.09 -17.28
CA TRP A 166 23.99 21.23 -18.47
C TRP A 166 22.63 20.60 -18.23
N LEU A 167 21.62 21.16 -18.88
CA LEU A 167 20.30 20.55 -18.97
C LEU A 167 19.71 20.78 -20.34
N THR A 168 19.37 19.67 -21.00
CA THR A 168 18.56 19.67 -22.22
C THR A 168 17.21 19.01 -21.94
N ALA A 169 16.17 19.49 -22.63
CA ALA A 169 14.86 18.87 -22.64
C ALA A 169 14.52 18.42 -24.05
N ASN A 170 14.13 17.15 -24.18
CA ASN A 170 13.76 16.55 -25.45
C ASN A 170 12.29 16.13 -25.39
N GLY A 171 11.52 16.38 -26.45
CA GLY A 171 10.11 16.01 -26.52
C GLY A 171 9.62 15.91 -27.97
N THR A 172 8.31 15.98 -28.15
CA THR A 172 7.68 15.93 -29.48
C THR A 172 6.75 17.13 -29.64
N ASN A 173 6.96 17.91 -30.70
CA ASN A 173 6.11 19.04 -31.05
C ASN A 173 4.72 18.55 -31.52
N ALA A 174 3.72 19.44 -31.52
CA ALA A 174 2.38 19.11 -31.98
C ALA A 174 2.31 18.61 -33.44
N ASP A 175 3.30 18.96 -34.28
CA ASP A 175 3.45 18.51 -35.68
C ASP A 175 4.25 17.20 -35.84
N ASP A 176 4.49 16.49 -34.74
CA ASP A 176 5.27 15.23 -34.68
C ASP A 176 6.77 15.38 -34.99
N THR A 177 7.32 16.59 -35.05
CA THR A 177 8.77 16.81 -35.11
C THR A 177 9.43 16.72 -33.72
N ASP A 178 10.73 16.42 -33.70
CA ASP A 178 11.50 16.38 -32.45
C ASP A 178 11.66 17.79 -31.86
N PHE A 179 11.36 17.91 -30.56
CA PHE A 179 11.67 19.10 -29.77
C PHE A 179 12.99 18.89 -29.03
N GLU A 180 13.89 19.87 -29.10
CA GLU A 180 15.10 19.93 -28.29
C GLU A 180 15.35 21.37 -27.83
N ALA A 181 15.47 21.56 -26.52
CA ALA A 181 15.79 22.85 -25.92
C ALA A 181 16.91 22.71 -24.89
N SER A 182 17.91 23.59 -24.96
CA SER A 182 18.99 23.68 -23.97
C SER A 182 18.70 24.82 -22.98
N TYR A 183 18.53 24.48 -21.71
CA TYR A 183 18.21 25.46 -20.66
C TYR A 183 19.44 25.87 -19.87
N TRP A 184 20.31 24.92 -19.52
CA TRP A 184 21.56 25.18 -18.81
C TRP A 184 22.76 24.72 -19.62
N ARG A 185 23.84 25.51 -19.58
CA ARG A 185 25.07 25.23 -20.31
C ARG A 185 26.31 25.74 -19.59
N ALA A 186 27.45 25.06 -19.77
CA ALA A 186 28.75 25.62 -19.45
C ALA A 186 29.17 26.72 -20.45
N PRO A 187 30.01 27.69 -20.03
CA PRO A 187 30.46 27.94 -18.65
C PRO A 187 29.47 28.78 -17.83
N VAL A 188 28.25 29.01 -18.34
CA VAL A 188 27.26 29.93 -17.74
C VAL A 188 26.70 29.36 -16.43
N ASN A 189 26.35 28.08 -16.44
CA ASN A 189 25.76 27.40 -15.29
C ASN A 189 26.82 26.60 -14.56
N VAL A 190 27.17 27.08 -13.37
CA VAL A 190 28.24 26.55 -12.53
C VAL A 190 27.76 26.47 -11.08
N VAL A 191 28.27 25.51 -10.32
CA VAL A 191 28.06 25.47 -8.86
C VAL A 191 28.78 26.68 -8.24
N ASP A 192 28.01 27.66 -7.82
CA ASP A 192 28.48 28.88 -7.18
C ASP A 192 28.22 28.87 -5.65
N GLU A 193 28.44 30.00 -4.99
CA GLU A 193 28.25 30.13 -3.54
C GLU A 193 26.78 29.99 -3.13
N ASP A 194 25.85 30.50 -3.94
CA ASP A 194 24.42 30.41 -3.67
C ASP A 194 23.91 28.98 -3.83
N PHE A 195 24.34 28.26 -4.87
CA PHE A 195 24.06 26.83 -5.01
C PHE A 195 24.48 26.10 -3.73
N GLN A 196 25.74 26.26 -3.31
CA GLN A 196 26.25 25.57 -2.13
C GLN A 196 25.52 25.93 -0.84
N ARG A 197 25.12 27.20 -0.71
CA ARG A 197 24.40 27.71 0.46
C ARG A 197 22.98 27.14 0.56
N TYR A 198 22.23 27.14 -0.54
CA TYR A 198 20.82 26.72 -0.55
C TYR A 198 20.64 25.22 -0.80
N GLY A 199 21.67 24.55 -1.33
CA GLY A 199 21.62 23.13 -1.66
C GLY A 199 20.81 22.83 -2.93
N PHE A 200 20.57 23.82 -3.78
CA PHE A 200 19.90 23.68 -5.07
C PHE A 200 20.20 24.87 -5.99
N PHE A 201 19.96 24.67 -7.29
CA PHE A 201 19.87 25.72 -8.28
C PHE A 201 18.52 25.66 -8.97
N GLU A 202 17.89 26.82 -9.16
CA GLU A 202 16.63 26.93 -9.90
C GLU A 202 16.62 28.17 -10.78
N GLN A 203 15.91 28.07 -11.90
CA GLN A 203 15.77 29.15 -12.87
C GLN A 203 14.41 29.07 -13.56
N ASN A 204 13.76 30.22 -13.75
CA ASN A 204 12.50 30.32 -14.46
C ASN A 204 12.72 30.49 -15.97
N PHE A 205 11.84 29.87 -16.76
CA PHE A 205 11.83 29.95 -18.22
C PHE A 205 10.40 30.16 -18.75
N PRO A 206 10.21 30.83 -19.90
CA PRO A 206 8.89 30.98 -20.52
C PRO A 206 8.28 29.62 -20.87
N ALA A 207 6.99 29.42 -20.59
CA ALA A 207 6.30 28.14 -20.84
C ALA A 207 5.88 27.92 -22.31
N ALA A 208 5.93 28.96 -23.14
CA ALA A 208 5.50 28.91 -24.55
C ALA A 208 6.10 27.74 -25.36
N PRO A 209 7.39 27.38 -25.25
CA PRO A 209 7.94 26.21 -25.94
C PRO A 209 7.33 24.89 -25.47
N LEU A 210 7.01 24.75 -24.19
CA LEU A 210 6.38 23.54 -23.65
C LEU A 210 4.90 23.44 -24.05
N GLN A 211 4.22 24.57 -24.20
CA GLN A 211 2.83 24.64 -24.68
C GLN A 211 2.68 24.22 -26.15
N ALA A 212 3.74 24.34 -26.95
CA ALA A 212 3.77 23.90 -28.34
C ALA A 212 3.99 22.38 -28.51
N LEU A 213 4.26 21.67 -27.41
CA LEU A 213 4.47 20.22 -27.43
C LEU A 213 3.14 19.47 -27.63
N LYS A 214 3.24 18.26 -28.18
CA LYS A 214 2.08 17.39 -28.41
C LYS A 214 1.48 16.93 -27.09
N ASN A 215 0.17 17.09 -26.94
CA ASN A 215 -0.56 16.60 -25.77
C ASN A 215 -0.36 15.09 -25.59
N GLY A 216 -0.04 14.64 -24.38
CA GLY A 216 0.26 13.25 -24.04
C GLY A 216 1.66 12.77 -24.47
N SER A 217 2.48 13.61 -25.10
CA SER A 217 3.86 13.25 -25.43
C SER A 217 4.78 13.31 -24.22
N VAL A 218 5.93 12.62 -24.31
CA VAL A 218 6.92 12.57 -23.24
C VAL A 218 7.94 13.70 -23.41
N LEU A 219 8.10 14.52 -22.37
CA LEU A 219 9.23 15.43 -22.21
C LEU A 219 10.29 14.78 -21.32
N THR A 220 11.51 14.63 -21.82
CA THR A 220 12.66 14.04 -21.13
C THR A 220 13.66 15.14 -20.76
N LEU A 221 13.92 15.35 -19.48
CA LEU A 221 15.03 16.18 -18.99
C LEU A 221 16.29 15.35 -18.86
N LYS A 222 17.36 15.79 -19.52
CA LYS A 222 18.70 15.20 -19.45
C LYS A 222 19.63 16.18 -18.79
N PHE A 223 20.17 15.79 -17.64
CA PHE A 223 21.09 16.61 -16.85
C PHE A 223 22.45 15.94 -16.73
N MET A 224 23.51 16.74 -16.80
CA MET A 224 24.89 16.28 -16.63
C MET A 224 25.70 17.33 -15.87
N ALA A 225 26.71 16.90 -15.10
CA ALA A 225 27.61 17.79 -14.38
C ALA A 225 29.09 17.42 -14.60
N GLY A 226 29.92 18.43 -14.86
CA GLY A 226 31.36 18.28 -15.02
C GLY A 226 32.01 18.22 -13.65
N LEU A 227 32.01 17.05 -13.01
CA LEU A 227 32.49 16.89 -11.64
C LEU A 227 33.96 17.34 -11.48
N GLN A 228 34.77 17.18 -12.52
CA GLN A 228 36.18 17.61 -12.55
C GLN A 228 36.37 19.10 -12.90
N GLY A 229 35.28 19.87 -13.06
CA GLY A 229 35.31 21.27 -13.49
C GLY A 229 35.50 21.46 -15.00
N SER A 230 35.44 20.38 -15.79
CA SER A 230 35.53 20.47 -17.26
C SER A 230 34.29 21.16 -17.85
N GLU A 231 34.51 22.01 -18.86
CA GLU A 231 33.44 22.62 -19.68
C GLU A 231 33.04 21.74 -20.87
N GLN A 232 33.63 20.55 -21.02
CA GLN A 232 33.30 19.63 -22.11
C GLN A 232 32.18 18.66 -21.69
N PRO A 233 31.02 18.64 -22.38
CA PRO A 233 29.92 17.74 -22.05
C PRO A 233 30.28 16.24 -22.13
N SER A 234 31.20 15.86 -23.01
CA SER A 234 31.67 14.47 -23.16
C SER A 234 32.39 13.92 -21.93
N LEU A 235 32.89 14.80 -21.06
CA LEU A 235 33.57 14.46 -19.81
C LEU A 235 32.65 14.62 -18.59
N ALA A 236 31.39 14.99 -18.80
CA ALA A 236 30.42 15.22 -17.73
C ALA A 236 29.81 13.89 -17.22
N GLN A 237 29.56 13.84 -15.92
CA GLN A 237 28.79 12.77 -15.31
C GLN A 237 27.32 12.97 -15.65
N ALA A 238 26.72 12.00 -16.35
CA ALA A 238 25.29 11.99 -16.63
C ALA A 238 24.49 11.58 -15.39
N PHE A 239 23.30 12.16 -15.24
CA PHE A 239 22.34 11.86 -14.20
C PHE A 239 21.16 11.10 -14.78
N ALA A 240 20.39 10.42 -13.93
CA ALA A 240 19.17 9.75 -14.38
C ALA A 240 18.17 10.77 -14.96
N HIS A 241 17.57 10.43 -16.10
CA HIS A 241 16.60 11.30 -16.76
C HIS A 241 15.32 11.46 -15.92
N ARG A 242 14.64 12.59 -16.11
CA ARG A 242 13.29 12.84 -15.63
C ARG A 242 12.34 12.90 -16.81
N ASN A 243 11.25 12.14 -16.76
CA ASN A 243 10.25 12.11 -17.83
C ASN A 243 8.93 12.68 -17.31
N TYR A 244 8.31 13.54 -18.10
CA TYR A 244 6.96 14.05 -17.88
C TYR A 244 6.07 13.74 -19.07
N ILE A 245 4.78 13.54 -18.82
CA ILE A 245 3.73 13.50 -19.84
C ILE A 245 3.17 14.93 -19.95
N ILE A 246 3.23 15.52 -21.14
CA ILE A 246 2.77 16.89 -21.39
C ILE A 246 1.25 16.94 -21.45
N ARG A 247 0.63 17.92 -20.78
CA ARG A 247 -0.81 18.24 -20.92
C ARG A 247 -1.02 19.66 -21.43
N THR A 248 -1.48 19.78 -22.68
CA THR A 248 -1.75 21.08 -23.35
C THR A 248 -3.23 21.43 -23.49
N GLY A 249 -4.15 20.56 -23.05
CA GLY A 249 -5.58 20.89 -22.94
C GLY A 249 -5.91 21.70 -21.67
N PRO A 250 -6.98 22.51 -21.67
CA PRO A 250 -7.40 23.25 -20.47
C PRO A 250 -7.60 22.26 -19.31
N ALA A 251 -7.17 22.63 -18.10
CA ALA A 251 -7.42 21.82 -16.91
C ALA A 251 -8.95 21.74 -16.69
N VAL A 252 -9.58 20.67 -17.18
CA VAL A 252 -11.02 20.47 -17.00
C VAL A 252 -11.25 20.05 -15.56
N THR A 253 -11.44 21.04 -14.70
CA THR A 253 -11.75 20.84 -13.28
C THR A 253 -13.11 20.15 -13.19
N PRO A 254 -13.20 18.98 -12.54
CA PRO A 254 -14.48 18.32 -12.36
C PRO A 254 -15.40 19.20 -11.49
N ARG A 255 -16.71 19.12 -11.68
CA ARG A 255 -17.70 19.92 -10.94
C ARG A 255 -18.78 19.02 -10.35
N ILE A 256 -19.25 19.37 -9.16
CA ILE A 256 -20.50 18.85 -8.60
C ILE A 256 -21.58 19.88 -8.92
N LEU A 257 -22.59 19.48 -9.70
CA LEU A 257 -23.68 20.35 -10.14
C LEU A 257 -24.92 20.21 -9.24
N SER A 258 -25.22 18.99 -8.80
CA SER A 258 -26.45 18.67 -8.05
C SER A 258 -26.18 17.64 -6.96
N VAL A 259 -26.92 17.77 -5.86
CA VAL A 259 -27.11 16.73 -4.85
C VAL A 259 -28.62 16.58 -4.69
N SER A 260 -29.14 15.38 -4.89
CA SER A 260 -30.57 15.09 -4.74
C SER A 260 -30.81 13.94 -3.76
N ASP A 261 -31.95 13.99 -3.09
CA ASP A 261 -32.49 12.91 -2.26
C ASP A 261 -33.83 12.42 -2.84
N GLN A 262 -34.59 11.65 -2.06
CA GLN A 262 -35.88 11.11 -2.49
C GLN A 262 -36.98 12.18 -2.65
N ASP A 263 -36.84 13.34 -2.01
CA ASP A 263 -37.76 14.48 -2.12
C ASP A 263 -37.36 15.44 -3.27
N GLY A 264 -36.13 15.32 -3.81
CA GLY A 264 -35.65 16.08 -4.95
C GLY A 264 -34.29 16.75 -4.71
N GLU A 265 -34.05 17.90 -5.35
CA GLU A 265 -32.78 18.62 -5.22
C GLU A 265 -32.59 19.17 -3.80
N VAL A 266 -31.43 18.91 -3.22
CA VAL A 266 -30.99 19.44 -1.92
C VAL A 266 -30.03 20.61 -2.18
N ALA A 267 -30.45 21.82 -1.83
CA ALA A 267 -29.63 23.01 -1.99
C ALA A 267 -28.33 22.96 -1.16
N ASP A 268 -27.29 23.69 -1.59
CA ASP A 268 -26.02 23.75 -0.86
C ASP A 268 -26.21 24.29 0.57
N GLY A 269 -25.79 23.52 1.56
CA GLY A 269 -25.97 23.79 2.99
C GLY A 269 -27.34 23.43 3.57
N ALA A 270 -28.27 22.89 2.78
CA ALA A 270 -29.60 22.52 3.25
C ALA A 270 -29.60 21.22 4.07
N ASN A 271 -30.67 21.03 4.84
CA ASN A 271 -30.92 19.78 5.54
C ASN A 271 -31.57 18.77 4.59
N THR A 272 -31.18 17.50 4.69
CA THR A 272 -31.93 16.36 4.16
C THR A 272 -32.30 15.44 5.31
N ARG A 273 -33.46 14.78 5.21
CA ARG A 273 -33.89 13.73 6.15
C ARG A 273 -33.50 12.34 5.68
N TYR A 274 -32.78 12.20 4.57
CA TYR A 274 -32.38 10.91 4.01
C TYR A 274 -30.88 10.71 4.18
N ALA A 275 -30.49 9.48 4.54
CA ALA A 275 -29.10 9.07 4.61
C ALA A 275 -28.52 8.71 3.24
N ASP A 276 -29.38 8.55 2.22
CA ASP A 276 -29.00 8.19 0.86
C ASP A 276 -29.25 9.38 -0.07
N VAL A 277 -28.20 9.86 -0.74
CA VAL A 277 -28.27 10.95 -1.71
C VAL A 277 -27.58 10.57 -3.02
N THR A 278 -27.91 11.26 -4.11
CA THR A 278 -27.27 11.13 -5.42
C THR A 278 -26.55 12.41 -5.76
N LEU A 279 -25.25 12.30 -6.05
CA LEU A 279 -24.41 13.39 -6.55
C LEU A 279 -24.36 13.32 -8.07
N SER A 280 -24.48 14.47 -8.75
CA SER A 280 -24.34 14.57 -10.20
C SER A 280 -23.47 15.75 -10.59
N GLY A 281 -22.73 15.62 -11.67
CA GLY A 281 -21.78 16.64 -12.09
C GLY A 281 -21.16 16.43 -13.46
N SER A 282 -20.11 17.19 -13.75
CA SER A 282 -19.33 17.07 -14.98
C SER A 282 -17.86 16.80 -14.71
N ALA A 283 -17.21 16.02 -15.59
CA ALA A 283 -15.77 15.73 -15.52
C ALA A 283 -15.27 15.17 -16.86
N SER A 284 -13.97 15.34 -17.12
CA SER A 284 -13.30 14.87 -18.35
C SER A 284 -12.88 13.40 -18.30
N GLY A 285 -12.87 12.77 -17.12
CA GLY A 285 -12.40 11.42 -16.93
C GLY A 285 -12.87 10.82 -15.61
N LYS A 286 -12.46 9.57 -15.35
CA LYS A 286 -12.79 8.86 -14.11
C LYS A 286 -12.38 9.71 -12.91
N LEU A 287 -13.24 9.79 -11.89
CA LEU A 287 -13.03 10.60 -10.70
C LEU A 287 -13.23 9.80 -9.42
N THR A 288 -12.68 10.32 -8.33
CA THR A 288 -12.92 9.89 -6.96
C THR A 288 -13.84 10.89 -6.28
N VAL A 289 -14.88 10.40 -5.62
CA VAL A 289 -15.83 11.20 -4.84
C VAL A 289 -15.42 11.14 -3.37
N LEU A 290 -15.32 12.30 -2.74
CA LEU A 290 -14.92 12.45 -1.35
C LEU A 290 -16.02 13.12 -0.53
N ASP A 291 -16.16 12.70 0.71
CA ASP A 291 -16.87 13.41 1.78
C ASP A 291 -15.85 13.84 2.84
N GLY A 292 -15.62 15.15 2.94
CA GLY A 292 -14.48 15.70 3.65
C GLY A 292 -13.17 15.18 3.04
N THR A 293 -12.41 14.40 3.82
CA THR A 293 -11.16 13.75 3.38
C THR A 293 -11.35 12.26 3.05
N THR A 294 -12.54 11.70 3.26
CA THR A 294 -12.81 10.27 3.10
C THR A 294 -13.32 9.99 1.69
N SER A 295 -12.70 9.05 0.98
CA SER A 295 -13.19 8.59 -0.32
C SER A 295 -14.44 7.72 -0.13
N ILE A 296 -15.55 8.10 -0.78
CA ILE A 296 -16.84 7.39 -0.74
C ILE A 296 -17.17 6.66 -2.04
N GLY A 297 -16.26 6.69 -3.03
CA GLY A 297 -16.38 5.91 -4.26
C GLY A 297 -15.71 6.56 -5.47
N THR A 298 -15.93 5.97 -6.65
CA THR A 298 -15.44 6.52 -7.93
C THR A 298 -16.57 6.55 -8.96
N ALA A 299 -16.57 7.56 -9.82
CA ALA A 299 -17.52 7.67 -10.93
C ALA A 299 -16.78 7.80 -12.27
N SER A 300 -17.39 7.28 -13.33
CA SER A 300 -16.89 7.41 -14.70
C SER A 300 -17.88 8.25 -15.51
N PRO A 301 -17.45 9.40 -16.07
CA PRO A 301 -18.34 10.23 -16.88
C PRO A 301 -18.77 9.54 -18.18
N VAL A 302 -20.01 9.75 -18.58
CA VAL A 302 -20.58 9.42 -19.90
C VAL A 302 -20.97 10.75 -20.54
N ASP A 303 -20.46 11.03 -21.74
CA ASP A 303 -20.62 12.31 -22.44
C ASP A 303 -20.28 13.54 -21.56
N GLY A 304 -19.26 13.40 -20.70
CA GLY A 304 -18.77 14.45 -19.81
C GLY A 304 -19.58 14.64 -18.52
N ASN A 305 -20.67 13.89 -18.32
CA ASN A 305 -21.51 13.93 -17.12
C ASN A 305 -21.34 12.67 -16.28
N TRP A 306 -21.39 12.80 -14.96
CA TRP A 306 -21.29 11.66 -14.04
C TRP A 306 -22.38 11.73 -12.98
N THR A 307 -22.72 10.56 -12.43
CA THR A 307 -23.59 10.39 -11.27
C THR A 307 -22.96 9.41 -10.28
N HIS A 308 -23.21 9.62 -8.99
CA HIS A 308 -22.74 8.75 -7.91
C HIS A 308 -23.78 8.67 -6.79
N GLY A 309 -24.20 7.46 -6.44
CA GLY A 309 -25.04 7.24 -5.25
C GLY A 309 -24.17 7.19 -3.99
N ALA A 310 -24.49 8.01 -3.00
CA ALA A 310 -23.84 8.04 -1.69
C ALA A 310 -24.82 7.52 -0.62
N PRO A 311 -24.90 6.19 -0.41
CA PRO A 311 -25.80 5.61 0.57
C PRO A 311 -25.22 5.66 1.99
N GLY A 312 -26.09 5.60 3.00
CA GLY A 312 -25.71 5.37 4.40
C GLY A 312 -24.89 6.48 5.05
N LEU A 313 -25.12 7.74 4.68
CA LEU A 313 -24.52 8.90 5.34
C LEU A 313 -24.95 8.95 6.82
N ASN A 314 -23.98 9.27 7.69
CA ASN A 314 -24.27 9.43 9.11
C ASN A 314 -25.03 10.75 9.36
N PRO A 315 -25.76 10.91 10.47
CA PRO A 315 -26.34 12.19 10.84
C PRO A 315 -25.27 13.26 11.02
N GLY A 316 -25.56 14.48 10.56
CA GLY A 316 -24.69 15.64 10.69
C GLY A 316 -24.21 16.22 9.35
N PRO A 317 -23.22 17.14 9.39
CA PRO A 317 -22.77 17.86 8.21
C PRO A 317 -21.87 17.00 7.30
N HIS A 318 -22.10 17.10 6.00
CA HIS A 318 -21.32 16.47 4.94
C HIS A 318 -20.79 17.53 3.97
N ALA A 319 -19.61 17.28 3.40
CA ALA A 319 -18.96 18.22 2.48
C ALA A 319 -18.32 17.46 1.32
N PHE A 320 -19.05 17.36 0.21
CA PHE A 320 -18.63 16.59 -0.95
C PHE A 320 -17.67 17.37 -1.84
N THR A 321 -16.63 16.69 -2.31
CA THR A 321 -15.74 17.15 -3.39
C THR A 321 -15.42 15.99 -4.33
N VAL A 322 -14.99 16.29 -5.55
CA VAL A 322 -14.48 15.29 -6.50
C VAL A 322 -13.10 15.66 -7.01
N ARG A 323 -12.29 14.65 -7.33
CA ARG A 323 -10.97 14.77 -7.96
C ARG A 323 -10.83 13.76 -9.08
N LEU A 324 -10.15 14.11 -10.17
CA LEU A 324 -9.87 13.13 -11.22
C LEU A 324 -8.95 12.02 -10.68
N ALA A 325 -9.22 10.79 -11.08
CA ALA A 325 -8.54 9.60 -10.55
C ALA A 325 -7.09 9.48 -11.06
N ASP A 326 -6.75 10.16 -12.16
CA ASP A 326 -5.39 10.27 -12.69
C ASP A 326 -4.55 11.34 -11.97
N GLY A 327 -5.13 12.05 -10.98
CA GLY A 327 -4.46 13.11 -10.24
C GLY A 327 -4.42 14.47 -10.95
N SER A 328 -4.93 14.55 -12.18
CA SER A 328 -4.92 15.78 -12.96
C SER A 328 -5.97 16.79 -12.47
N GLY A 329 -5.68 18.08 -12.66
CA GLY A 329 -6.60 19.18 -12.36
C GLY A 329 -6.76 19.52 -10.88
N SER A 330 -7.47 20.62 -10.61
CA SER A 330 -7.84 21.02 -9.24
C SER A 330 -9.05 20.21 -8.73
N PRO A 331 -9.26 20.12 -7.41
CA PRO A 331 -10.52 19.58 -6.86
C PRO A 331 -11.73 20.40 -7.29
N SER A 332 -12.91 19.78 -7.31
CA SER A 332 -14.17 20.48 -7.61
C SER A 332 -14.55 21.54 -6.58
N ASN A 333 -15.64 22.27 -6.88
CA ASN A 333 -16.40 22.97 -5.86
C ASN A 333 -16.84 22.01 -4.74
N THR A 334 -16.91 22.52 -3.52
CA THR A 334 -17.50 21.80 -2.39
C THR A 334 -19.02 21.94 -2.41
N ARG A 335 -19.75 20.84 -2.22
CA ARG A 335 -21.21 20.82 -2.03
C ARG A 335 -21.53 20.28 -0.64
N ARG A 336 -22.24 21.04 0.17
CA ARG A 336 -22.55 20.72 1.56
C ARG A 336 -24.01 20.34 1.72
N ILE A 337 -24.29 19.42 2.61
CA ILE A 337 -25.64 19.12 3.13
C ILE A 337 -25.52 18.80 4.61
N ASN A 338 -26.64 18.78 5.32
CA ASN A 338 -26.69 18.31 6.69
C ASN A 338 -27.77 17.23 6.82
N VAL A 339 -27.37 16.02 7.17
CA VAL A 339 -28.29 14.88 7.32
C VAL A 339 -28.93 14.97 8.70
N VAL A 340 -30.23 15.23 8.74
CA VAL A 340 -31.04 15.36 9.96
C VAL A 340 -32.04 14.21 10.00
N LEU A 341 -31.61 13.09 10.60
CA LEU A 341 -32.50 11.97 10.89
C LEU A 341 -33.25 12.22 12.20
N SER A 342 -34.48 11.71 12.31
CA SER A 342 -35.22 11.77 13.57
C SER A 342 -34.71 10.72 14.54
N ASP A 343 -34.48 11.10 15.79
CA ASP A 343 -34.12 10.18 16.87
C ASP A 343 -35.35 9.36 17.27
N LEU A 344 -35.57 8.27 16.54
CA LEU A 344 -36.66 7.33 16.73
C LEU A 344 -36.08 6.01 17.29
N PRO A 345 -36.31 5.68 18.57
CA PRO A 345 -35.80 4.45 19.17
C PRO A 345 -36.20 3.20 18.38
N LEU A 346 -35.18 2.45 17.97
CA LEU A 346 -35.26 1.17 17.28
C LEU A 346 -34.31 0.20 17.99
N ARG A 347 -34.79 -1.00 18.31
CA ARG A 347 -33.95 -2.10 18.79
C ARG A 347 -34.34 -3.45 18.21
N ILE A 348 -33.44 -4.43 18.33
CA ILE A 348 -33.71 -5.83 18.04
C ILE A 348 -33.93 -6.58 19.36
N VAL A 349 -35.09 -7.23 19.53
CA VAL A 349 -35.47 -7.88 20.79
C VAL A 349 -34.48 -8.98 21.20
N GLU A 350 -33.97 -9.72 20.23
CA GLU A 350 -33.02 -10.82 20.43
C GLU A 350 -31.57 -10.33 20.72
N ALA A 351 -31.33 -9.01 20.68
CA ALA A 351 -30.06 -8.34 20.98
C ALA A 351 -30.20 -7.47 22.25
N PRO A 352 -29.94 -8.00 23.45
CA PRO A 352 -30.25 -7.31 24.70
C PRO A 352 -29.49 -6.00 24.95
N ASP A 353 -28.36 -5.80 24.28
CA ASP A 353 -27.51 -4.61 24.40
C ASP A 353 -27.61 -3.68 23.18
N ASP A 354 -28.63 -3.88 22.33
CA ASP A 354 -28.95 -3.14 21.10
C ASP A 354 -27.81 -3.08 20.07
N THR A 355 -26.68 -3.74 20.30
CA THR A 355 -25.45 -3.58 19.49
C THR A 355 -24.85 -4.91 19.08
N ARG A 356 -25.08 -5.97 19.84
CA ARG A 356 -24.58 -7.32 19.57
C ARG A 356 -25.71 -8.34 19.59
N LEU A 357 -25.81 -9.10 18.51
CA LEU A 357 -26.72 -10.23 18.40
C LEU A 357 -25.92 -11.54 18.50
N ASP A 358 -26.17 -12.31 19.56
CA ASP A 358 -25.79 -13.73 19.55
C ASP A 358 -26.75 -14.48 18.60
N PRO A 359 -26.24 -15.13 17.53
CA PRO A 359 -27.07 -15.90 16.60
C PRO A 359 -27.97 -16.94 17.28
N LEU A 360 -27.56 -17.47 18.44
CA LEU A 360 -28.32 -18.47 19.19
C LEU A 360 -29.61 -17.90 19.82
N ASN A 361 -29.69 -16.58 20.02
CA ASN A 361 -30.91 -15.95 20.52
C ASN A 361 -31.97 -15.79 19.42
N ALA A 362 -31.56 -15.83 18.14
CA ALA A 362 -32.42 -15.56 16.99
C ALA A 362 -32.64 -16.81 16.10
N LEU A 363 -32.67 -18.00 16.69
CA LEU A 363 -32.92 -19.25 15.95
C LEU A 363 -34.36 -19.39 15.46
N THR A 364 -35.32 -18.80 16.18
CA THR A 364 -36.76 -18.94 15.91
C THR A 364 -37.43 -17.64 15.51
N SER A 365 -36.90 -16.50 15.94
CA SER A 365 -37.44 -15.18 15.65
C SER A 365 -36.32 -14.15 15.51
N LEU A 366 -36.61 -13.11 14.73
CA LEU A 366 -35.85 -11.87 14.71
C LEU A 366 -36.89 -10.74 14.71
N THR A 367 -36.86 -9.88 15.72
CA THR A 367 -37.94 -8.92 15.97
C THR A 367 -37.40 -7.51 16.12
N ALA A 368 -37.83 -6.61 15.24
CA ALA A 368 -37.59 -5.18 15.40
C ALA A 368 -38.66 -4.56 16.31
N GLU A 369 -38.21 -3.83 17.33
CA GLU A 369 -39.07 -3.10 18.26
C GLU A 369 -38.88 -1.59 18.07
N LEU A 370 -39.98 -0.88 17.88
CA LEU A 370 -40.00 0.54 17.51
C LEU A 370 -40.81 1.33 18.54
N VAL A 371 -40.27 2.46 18.98
CA VAL A 371 -40.95 3.36 19.91
C VAL A 371 -40.93 4.78 19.37
N TYR A 372 -42.12 5.29 19.02
CA TYR A 372 -42.34 6.70 18.69
C TYR A 372 -43.81 7.07 18.96
N ASP A 373 -44.12 8.36 18.93
CA ASP A 373 -45.48 8.88 19.06
C ASP A 373 -46.31 8.63 17.79
N HIS A 374 -46.65 7.37 17.60
CA HIS A 374 -47.39 6.88 16.45
C HIS A 374 -48.89 7.13 16.56
N LEU A 375 -49.51 7.33 15.39
CA LEU A 375 -50.94 7.15 15.18
C LEU A 375 -51.21 5.73 14.71
N PRO A 376 -52.37 5.13 15.03
CA PRO A 376 -52.67 3.76 14.60
C PRO A 376 -52.66 3.53 13.09
N THR A 377 -52.85 4.60 12.32
CA THR A 377 -52.85 4.62 10.86
C THR A 377 -51.48 4.89 10.24
N ASP A 378 -50.44 5.18 11.04
CA ASP A 378 -49.09 5.34 10.50
C ASP A 378 -48.65 4.01 9.85
N MET A 379 -48.07 4.09 8.65
CA MET A 379 -47.56 2.92 7.95
C MET A 379 -46.06 2.82 8.17
N VAL A 380 -45.62 1.70 8.75
CA VAL A 380 -44.24 1.49 9.19
C VAL A 380 -43.57 0.39 8.37
N SER A 381 -42.32 0.63 7.95
CA SER A 381 -41.50 -0.35 7.24
C SER A 381 -40.11 -0.41 7.88
N VAL A 382 -39.58 -1.62 8.05
CA VAL A 382 -38.23 -1.87 8.57
C VAL A 382 -37.35 -2.36 7.42
N THR A 383 -36.17 -1.78 7.30
CA THR A 383 -35.14 -2.17 6.34
C THR A 383 -33.93 -2.71 7.08
N VAL A 384 -33.50 -3.89 6.69
CA VAL A 384 -32.22 -4.50 7.08
C VAL A 384 -31.31 -4.51 5.87
N THR A 385 -30.16 -3.87 6.01
CA THR A 385 -29.11 -3.82 5.00
C THR A 385 -27.93 -4.64 5.48
N ALA A 386 -27.57 -5.69 4.74
CA ALA A 386 -26.39 -6.50 5.01
C ALA A 386 -25.09 -5.73 4.70
N ALA A 387 -23.99 -6.18 5.29
CA ALA A 387 -22.65 -5.69 4.96
C ALA A 387 -22.27 -6.00 3.51
N ASP A 388 -21.42 -5.14 2.93
CA ASP A 388 -20.86 -5.30 1.59
C ASP A 388 -20.27 -6.70 1.38
N GLY A 389 -20.46 -7.25 0.17
CA GLY A 389 -20.05 -8.61 -0.18
C GLY A 389 -20.99 -9.72 0.30
N THR A 390 -22.04 -9.38 1.07
CA THR A 390 -23.10 -10.35 1.40
C THR A 390 -24.08 -10.51 0.23
N PRO A 391 -24.57 -11.72 -0.07
CA PRO A 391 -25.54 -11.90 -1.16
C PRO A 391 -26.82 -11.08 -0.92
N PRO A 392 -27.55 -10.67 -1.98
CA PRO A 392 -28.71 -9.77 -1.86
C PRO A 392 -29.81 -10.25 -0.89
N ALA A 393 -29.97 -11.57 -0.73
CA ALA A 393 -30.94 -12.16 0.20
C ALA A 393 -30.60 -11.92 1.69
N GLY A 394 -29.41 -11.39 2.00
CA GLY A 394 -29.05 -10.92 3.33
C GLY A 394 -29.65 -9.56 3.70
N SER A 395 -30.22 -8.84 2.73
CA SER A 395 -30.95 -7.59 2.95
C SER A 395 -32.45 -7.79 2.74
N HIS A 396 -33.27 -7.03 3.47
CA HIS A 396 -34.72 -7.13 3.38
C HIS A 396 -35.41 -5.83 3.80
N THR A 397 -36.44 -5.44 3.07
CA THR A 397 -37.38 -4.39 3.48
C THR A 397 -38.75 -4.99 3.64
N THR A 398 -39.34 -4.81 4.82
CA THR A 398 -40.69 -5.32 5.09
C THR A 398 -41.72 -4.51 4.31
N PRO A 399 -42.81 -5.12 3.82
CA PRO A 399 -43.95 -4.36 3.33
C PRO A 399 -44.46 -3.41 4.44
N PRO A 400 -44.97 -2.21 4.12
CA PRO A 400 -45.49 -1.30 5.13
C PRO A 400 -46.64 -1.92 5.92
N VAL A 401 -46.60 -1.83 7.25
CA VAL A 401 -47.63 -2.34 8.18
C VAL A 401 -48.18 -1.19 9.01
N ALA A 402 -49.49 -1.19 9.27
CA ALA A 402 -50.09 -0.20 10.14
C ALA A 402 -49.55 -0.33 11.58
N ALA A 403 -49.16 0.80 12.19
CA ALA A 403 -48.60 0.85 13.54
C ALA A 403 -49.56 0.28 14.60
N GLY A 404 -50.87 0.46 14.40
CA GLY A 404 -51.90 -0.02 15.33
C GLY A 404 -51.88 0.72 16.67
N ASN A 405 -52.51 0.14 17.69
CA ASN A 405 -52.63 0.78 19.02
C ASN A 405 -51.58 0.27 20.03
N THR A 406 -50.73 -0.69 19.63
CA THR A 406 -49.82 -1.38 20.56
C THR A 406 -48.50 -0.62 20.68
N ARG A 407 -48.08 -0.38 21.93
CA ARG A 407 -46.76 0.18 22.27
C ARG A 407 -45.99 -0.84 23.10
N PRO A 408 -44.78 -1.25 22.70
CA PRO A 408 -44.04 -0.88 21.48
C PRO A 408 -44.57 -1.59 20.21
N ILE A 409 -44.26 -1.04 19.02
CA ILE A 409 -44.58 -1.70 17.74
C ILE A 409 -43.55 -2.81 17.50
N ARG A 410 -44.01 -4.00 17.11
CA ARG A 410 -43.14 -5.15 16.84
C ARG A 410 -43.30 -5.65 15.41
N ILE A 411 -42.21 -5.69 14.67
CA ILE A 411 -42.16 -6.15 13.29
C ILE A 411 -41.27 -7.40 13.22
N THR A 412 -41.83 -8.51 12.75
CA THR A 412 -41.09 -9.75 12.54
C THR A 412 -40.24 -9.65 11.28
N LEU A 413 -38.96 -9.98 11.40
CA LEU A 413 -37.98 -10.03 10.32
C LEU A 413 -37.63 -11.49 9.99
N PRO A 414 -37.22 -11.80 8.75
CA PRO A 414 -36.75 -13.13 8.40
C PRO A 414 -35.51 -13.55 9.20
N VAL A 415 -35.57 -14.70 9.88
CA VAL A 415 -34.42 -15.28 10.61
C VAL A 415 -33.21 -15.53 9.69
N SER A 416 -33.43 -15.76 8.40
CA SER A 416 -32.36 -15.93 7.42
C SER A 416 -31.39 -14.74 7.38
N LEU A 417 -31.84 -13.53 7.71
CA LEU A 417 -30.96 -12.33 7.75
C LEU A 417 -29.82 -12.49 8.75
N VAL A 418 -30.05 -13.21 9.86
CA VAL A 418 -29.04 -13.52 10.86
C VAL A 418 -27.98 -14.46 10.26
N ALA A 419 -28.40 -15.51 9.56
CA ALA A 419 -27.51 -16.49 8.94
C ALA A 419 -26.57 -15.83 7.91
N PHE A 420 -27.08 -14.88 7.14
CA PHE A 420 -26.30 -14.14 6.14
C PHE A 420 -25.30 -13.16 6.75
N SER A 421 -25.54 -12.77 8.00
CA SER A 421 -24.80 -11.71 8.68
C SER A 421 -23.87 -12.21 9.79
N VAL A 422 -23.79 -13.53 10.06
CA VAL A 422 -22.89 -14.09 11.08
C VAL A 422 -21.46 -13.60 10.90
N GLY A 423 -20.88 -13.03 11.96
CA GLY A 423 -19.53 -12.45 11.95
C GLY A 423 -19.43 -11.08 11.25
N LYS A 424 -20.55 -10.49 10.85
CA LYS A 424 -20.64 -9.21 10.13
C LYS A 424 -21.56 -8.24 10.90
N THR A 425 -21.52 -6.96 10.51
CA THR A 425 -22.45 -5.94 11.02
C THR A 425 -23.54 -5.68 9.99
N MET A 426 -24.80 -5.88 10.36
CA MET A 426 -25.96 -5.44 9.58
C MET A 426 -26.42 -4.06 10.07
N VAL A 427 -27.11 -3.31 9.21
CA VAL A 427 -27.72 -2.04 9.56
C VAL A 427 -29.24 -2.18 9.52
N VAL A 428 -29.92 -1.83 10.61
CA VAL A 428 -31.37 -1.82 10.69
C VAL A 428 -31.85 -0.39 10.76
N THR A 429 -32.80 -0.03 9.92
CA THR A 429 -33.52 1.25 9.97
C THR A 429 -35.02 0.98 9.92
N PHE A 430 -35.82 1.94 10.38
CA PHE A 430 -37.23 1.95 10.05
C PHE A 430 -37.64 3.32 9.53
N SER A 431 -38.75 3.34 8.79
CA SER A 431 -39.43 4.58 8.45
C SER A 431 -40.91 4.44 8.74
N TYR A 432 -41.55 5.57 9.07
CA TYR A 432 -42.99 5.66 9.13
C TYR A 432 -43.52 6.73 8.18
N THR A 433 -44.70 6.48 7.64
CA THR A 433 -45.44 7.38 6.76
C THR A 433 -46.76 7.72 7.43
N ARG A 434 -47.03 9.01 7.60
CA ARG A 434 -48.27 9.52 8.19
C ARG A 434 -49.16 10.11 7.11
N GLY A 435 -50.23 9.40 6.76
CA GLY A 435 -51.11 9.81 5.67
C GLY A 435 -50.36 9.91 4.34
N GLY A 436 -50.45 11.07 3.67
CA GLY A 436 -49.73 11.34 2.42
C GLY A 436 -48.39 12.08 2.60
N ALA A 437 -47.92 12.30 3.84
CA ALA A 437 -46.62 12.92 4.08
C ALA A 437 -45.49 11.98 3.64
N ALA A 438 -44.36 12.53 3.20
CA ALA A 438 -43.21 11.70 2.85
C ALA A 438 -42.63 10.98 4.09
N PRO A 439 -42.00 9.81 3.91
CA PRO A 439 -41.53 8.96 5.00
C PRO A 439 -40.56 9.69 5.93
N VAL A 440 -40.59 9.34 7.21
CA VAL A 440 -39.65 9.82 8.23
C VAL A 440 -38.79 8.64 8.66
N PRO A 441 -37.49 8.63 8.32
CA PRO A 441 -36.59 7.55 8.70
C PRO A 441 -36.03 7.74 10.12
N SER A 442 -35.71 6.61 10.75
CA SER A 442 -34.97 6.54 12.01
C SER A 442 -33.47 6.70 11.80
N LEU A 443 -32.75 6.89 12.90
CA LEU A 443 -31.32 6.64 12.95
C LEU A 443 -31.02 5.17 12.61
N PRO A 444 -29.86 4.88 11.96
CA PRO A 444 -29.43 3.51 11.70
C PRO A 444 -28.95 2.82 12.97
N LEU A 445 -29.54 1.67 13.27
CA LEU A 445 -29.07 0.72 14.29
C LEU A 445 -28.04 -0.22 13.66
N ARG A 446 -26.76 -0.06 14.03
CA ARG A 446 -25.69 -0.97 13.60
C ARG A 446 -25.63 -2.16 14.55
N LEU A 447 -25.97 -3.34 14.04
CA LEU A 447 -26.05 -4.58 14.82
C LEU A 447 -24.94 -5.56 14.40
N ASN A 448 -24.01 -5.81 15.31
CA ASN A 448 -22.95 -6.80 15.11
C ASN A 448 -23.46 -8.21 15.43
N VAL A 449 -23.56 -9.07 14.42
CA VAL A 449 -23.95 -10.46 14.60
C VAL A 449 -22.70 -11.27 14.91
N LEU A 450 -22.64 -11.81 16.12
CA LEU A 450 -21.47 -12.51 16.64
C LEU A 450 -21.19 -13.79 15.84
N PRO A 451 -19.91 -14.24 15.77
CA PRO A 451 -19.60 -15.55 15.21
C PRO A 451 -20.21 -16.66 16.08
N ILE A 452 -20.63 -17.75 15.45
CA ILE A 452 -21.07 -18.96 16.16
C ILE A 452 -19.83 -19.66 16.73
N ALA A 453 -19.85 -19.94 18.03
CA ALA A 453 -18.74 -20.62 18.69
C ALA A 453 -18.51 -22.03 18.14
N LEU A 454 -17.24 -22.43 17.99
CA LEU A 454 -16.85 -23.66 17.29
C LEU A 454 -17.43 -24.92 17.93
N GLU A 455 -17.65 -24.93 19.24
CA GLU A 455 -18.29 -26.03 19.98
C GLU A 455 -19.75 -26.29 19.59
N ARG A 456 -20.40 -25.33 18.93
CA ARG A 456 -21.75 -25.48 18.38
C ARG A 456 -21.76 -25.98 16.93
N LEU A 457 -20.59 -26.08 16.30
CA LEU A 457 -20.41 -26.47 14.90
C LEU A 457 -19.77 -27.86 14.83
N VAL A 458 -20.58 -28.88 15.12
CA VAL A 458 -20.12 -30.27 15.26
C VAL A 458 -19.76 -30.90 13.92
N ALA A 459 -18.58 -31.53 13.85
CA ALA A 459 -18.12 -32.26 12.67
C ALA A 459 -19.00 -33.48 12.36
N PRO A 460 -19.12 -33.91 11.09
CA PRO A 460 -19.75 -35.18 10.78
C PRO A 460 -18.95 -36.36 11.34
N VAL A 461 -19.64 -37.46 11.63
CA VAL A 461 -19.05 -38.66 12.24
C VAL A 461 -19.20 -39.87 11.33
N ILE A 462 -18.16 -40.70 11.27
CA ILE A 462 -18.27 -42.03 10.65
C ILE A 462 -18.88 -42.98 11.67
N THR A 463 -20.07 -43.51 11.39
CA THR A 463 -20.85 -44.32 12.34
C THR A 463 -20.22 -45.67 12.68
N GLN A 464 -19.34 -46.17 11.81
CA GLN A 464 -18.59 -47.41 11.99
C GLN A 464 -17.35 -47.23 12.86
N ALA A 465 -16.96 -45.99 13.20
CA ALA A 465 -15.78 -45.75 14.03
C ALA A 465 -16.05 -46.09 15.50
N ASN A 466 -15.07 -46.71 16.17
CA ASN A 466 -15.08 -46.91 17.61
C ASN A 466 -14.25 -45.82 18.29
N GLY A 467 -14.94 -44.75 18.73
CA GLY A 467 -14.28 -43.55 19.23
C GLY A 467 -13.48 -42.85 18.12
N ASP A 468 -12.16 -42.79 18.31
CA ASP A 468 -11.22 -42.19 17.36
C ASP A 468 -10.51 -43.25 16.50
N ILE A 469 -10.94 -44.51 16.55
CA ILE A 469 -10.38 -45.60 15.74
C ILE A 469 -11.38 -45.96 14.63
N LEU A 470 -10.89 -45.98 13.39
CA LEU A 470 -11.64 -46.49 12.24
C LEU A 470 -11.01 -47.81 11.80
N ASP A 471 -11.65 -48.93 12.12
CA ASP A 471 -11.23 -50.26 11.68
C ASP A 471 -11.77 -50.55 10.28
N LEU A 472 -10.87 -50.70 9.31
CA LEU A 472 -11.24 -50.91 7.91
C LEU A 472 -11.80 -52.31 7.65
N LYS A 473 -11.56 -53.28 8.54
CA LYS A 473 -12.14 -54.65 8.42
C LYS A 473 -13.65 -54.64 8.53
N ASP A 474 -14.18 -53.73 9.35
CA ASP A 474 -15.61 -53.60 9.61
C ASP A 474 -16.34 -52.85 8.48
N ILE A 475 -15.60 -52.34 7.48
CA ILE A 475 -16.13 -51.53 6.38
C ILE A 475 -16.17 -52.35 5.09
N GLN A 476 -17.26 -53.07 4.87
CA GLN A 476 -17.42 -53.92 3.67
C GLN A 476 -17.93 -53.17 2.43
N SER A 477 -18.88 -52.25 2.59
CA SER A 477 -19.59 -51.56 1.50
C SER A 477 -19.40 -50.02 1.50
N GLY A 478 -18.45 -49.54 2.30
CA GLY A 478 -18.19 -48.11 2.50
C GLY A 478 -18.68 -47.62 3.86
N ALA A 479 -18.24 -46.43 4.26
CA ALA A 479 -18.53 -45.90 5.60
C ALA A 479 -19.68 -44.89 5.55
N ASN A 480 -20.60 -44.95 6.51
CA ASN A 480 -21.69 -43.99 6.60
C ASN A 480 -21.23 -42.77 7.39
N LEU A 481 -21.24 -41.61 6.72
CA LEU A 481 -20.84 -40.33 7.28
C LEU A 481 -22.10 -39.58 7.73
N GLU A 482 -22.34 -39.51 9.02
CA GLU A 482 -23.53 -38.89 9.59
C GLU A 482 -23.29 -37.41 9.91
N PHE A 483 -24.14 -36.57 9.34
CA PHE A 483 -24.22 -35.15 9.66
C PHE A 483 -25.49 -34.86 10.46
N GLY A 484 -25.37 -34.05 11.51
CA GLY A 484 -26.50 -33.49 12.23
C GLY A 484 -27.03 -32.20 11.59
N VAL A 485 -27.63 -31.35 12.43
CA VAL A 485 -28.01 -29.97 12.13
C VAL A 485 -27.14 -28.98 12.91
N TRP A 486 -27.08 -27.74 12.46
CA TRP A 486 -26.35 -26.66 13.12
C TRP A 486 -27.24 -25.42 13.34
N PRO A 487 -26.84 -24.48 14.21
CA PRO A 487 -27.54 -23.22 14.37
C PRO A 487 -27.73 -22.50 13.03
N LEU A 488 -28.95 -22.04 12.76
CA LEU A 488 -29.33 -21.36 11.52
C LEU A 488 -29.18 -22.20 10.24
N ILE A 489 -29.29 -23.53 10.33
CA ILE A 489 -29.37 -24.39 9.14
C ILE A 489 -30.55 -23.98 8.25
N ALA A 490 -30.28 -23.83 6.96
CA ALA A 490 -31.29 -23.46 5.98
C ALA A 490 -31.06 -24.19 4.64
N VAL A 491 -32.15 -24.40 3.89
CA VAL A 491 -32.07 -24.95 2.53
C VAL A 491 -31.17 -24.05 1.69
N SER A 492 -30.42 -24.65 0.77
CA SER A 492 -29.50 -23.98 -0.15
C SER A 492 -28.22 -23.40 0.47
N GLN A 493 -27.97 -23.60 1.78
CA GLN A 493 -26.63 -23.39 2.33
C GLN A 493 -25.65 -24.34 1.66
N ARG A 494 -24.55 -23.79 1.13
CA ARG A 494 -23.58 -24.53 0.31
C ARG A 494 -22.49 -25.15 1.18
N LEU A 495 -22.03 -26.32 0.77
CA LEU A 495 -21.27 -27.22 1.64
C LEU A 495 -19.99 -27.69 0.96
N SER A 496 -18.90 -27.76 1.72
CA SER A 496 -17.67 -28.42 1.31
C SER A 496 -17.28 -29.47 2.35
N CYS A 497 -16.80 -30.62 1.90
CA CYS A 497 -16.31 -31.68 2.77
C CYS A 497 -15.06 -32.31 2.14
N ASP A 498 -13.93 -32.21 2.84
CA ASP A 498 -12.66 -32.78 2.43
C ASP A 498 -12.18 -33.80 3.47
N PHE A 499 -11.59 -34.88 2.96
CA PHE A 499 -10.85 -35.88 3.74
C PHE A 499 -9.37 -35.73 3.43
N ALA A 500 -8.55 -35.66 4.47
CA ALA A 500 -7.09 -35.74 4.34
C ALA A 500 -6.59 -37.01 4.99
N GLY A 501 -5.90 -37.85 4.23
CA GLY A 501 -5.38 -39.14 4.65
C GLY A 501 -3.99 -39.42 4.11
N GLU A 502 -3.44 -40.57 4.45
CA GLU A 502 -2.12 -41.03 3.99
C GLU A 502 -2.25 -42.47 3.49
N SER A 503 -1.64 -42.75 2.34
CA SER A 503 -1.42 -44.10 1.81
C SER A 503 0.06 -44.47 1.93
N ASP A 504 0.43 -45.69 1.56
CA ASP A 504 1.83 -46.11 1.52
C ASP A 504 2.69 -45.33 0.50
N THR A 505 2.06 -44.60 -0.43
CA THR A 505 2.75 -43.82 -1.47
C THR A 505 2.74 -42.30 -1.23
N GLY A 506 2.10 -41.82 -0.15
CA GLY A 506 2.07 -40.41 0.22
C GLY A 506 0.66 -39.90 0.57
N PRO A 507 0.40 -38.58 0.43
CA PRO A 507 -0.90 -37.99 0.74
C PRO A 507 -2.05 -38.59 -0.08
N HIS A 508 -3.12 -39.02 0.58
CA HIS A 508 -4.29 -39.64 -0.02
C HIS A 508 -5.57 -38.89 0.36
N ASN A 509 -5.77 -37.73 -0.29
CA ASN A 509 -6.85 -36.80 0.01
C ASN A 509 -8.07 -37.06 -0.88
N LEU A 510 -9.27 -36.86 -0.35
CA LEU A 510 -10.53 -36.93 -1.09
C LEU A 510 -11.34 -35.65 -0.90
N ARG A 511 -11.67 -34.98 -2.01
CA ARG A 511 -12.65 -33.90 -2.02
C ARG A 511 -14.03 -34.48 -2.28
N MET A 512 -14.76 -34.78 -1.21
CA MET A 512 -16.08 -35.41 -1.30
C MET A 512 -17.11 -34.43 -1.85
N TRP A 513 -17.16 -33.22 -1.30
CA TRP A 513 -18.14 -32.19 -1.65
C TRP A 513 -17.51 -30.83 -1.91
N THR A 514 -18.12 -30.08 -2.82
CA THR A 514 -17.74 -28.72 -3.17
C THR A 514 -18.92 -27.76 -3.03
N ALA A 515 -18.63 -26.53 -2.59
CA ALA A 515 -19.64 -25.48 -2.42
C ALA A 515 -20.46 -25.17 -3.70
N THR A 516 -19.89 -25.44 -4.88
CA THR A 516 -20.55 -25.19 -6.16
C THR A 516 -21.66 -26.20 -6.45
N VAL A 517 -21.55 -27.43 -5.97
CA VAL A 517 -22.45 -28.54 -6.29
C VAL A 517 -23.32 -28.93 -5.09
N ASN A 518 -22.75 -28.97 -3.89
CA ASN A 518 -23.40 -29.53 -2.71
C ASN A 518 -24.06 -28.45 -1.86
N MET A 519 -25.32 -28.70 -1.49
CA MET A 519 -26.09 -27.79 -0.64
C MET A 519 -27.06 -28.56 0.27
N VAL A 520 -27.46 -27.93 1.36
CA VAL A 520 -28.52 -28.43 2.24
C VAL A 520 -29.83 -28.50 1.46
N HIS A 521 -30.45 -29.67 1.46
CA HIS A 521 -31.75 -29.91 0.85
C HIS A 521 -32.82 -30.06 1.93
N ARG A 522 -34.09 -29.85 1.58
CA ARG A 522 -35.20 -29.82 2.54
C ARG A 522 -35.31 -31.08 3.40
N ALA A 523 -35.09 -32.26 2.83
CA ALA A 523 -35.22 -33.52 3.57
C ALA A 523 -34.21 -33.66 4.72
N TRP A 524 -32.99 -33.12 4.59
CA TRP A 524 -32.00 -33.10 5.67
C TRP A 524 -32.55 -32.36 6.88
N ILE A 525 -33.08 -31.15 6.68
CA ILE A 525 -33.65 -30.33 7.76
C ILE A 525 -34.82 -31.05 8.43
N THR A 526 -35.76 -31.60 7.64
CA THR A 526 -36.92 -32.34 8.17
C THR A 526 -36.50 -33.55 9.00
N ASN A 527 -35.47 -34.29 8.57
CA ASN A 527 -35.00 -35.49 9.24
C ASN A 527 -34.06 -35.20 10.42
N GLY A 528 -33.55 -33.98 10.54
CA GLY A 528 -32.53 -33.60 11.53
C GLY A 528 -31.14 -34.22 11.30
N ARG A 529 -30.96 -34.96 10.21
CA ARG A 529 -29.70 -35.63 9.85
C ARG A 529 -29.60 -35.96 8.37
N PHE A 530 -28.37 -36.19 7.89
CA PHE A 530 -28.07 -36.68 6.55
C PHE A 530 -26.88 -37.64 6.57
N GLY A 531 -26.98 -38.74 5.81
CA GLY A 531 -26.00 -39.83 5.84
C GLY A 531 -25.58 -40.26 4.43
N PRO A 532 -24.62 -39.58 3.78
CA PRO A 532 -23.96 -40.10 2.59
C PRO A 532 -22.96 -41.23 2.93
N ASN A 533 -22.66 -42.06 1.93
CA ASN A 533 -21.64 -43.09 2.05
C ASN A 533 -20.30 -42.60 1.49
N VAL A 534 -19.21 -42.89 2.20
CA VAL A 534 -17.82 -42.69 1.76
C VAL A 534 -17.33 -44.00 1.12
N SER A 535 -16.85 -43.91 -0.13
CA SER A 535 -16.45 -45.08 -0.91
C SER A 535 -15.41 -45.95 -0.18
N VAL A 536 -15.67 -47.25 -0.18
CA VAL A 536 -14.75 -48.27 0.35
C VAL A 536 -13.41 -48.27 -0.39
N ASP A 537 -13.40 -47.94 -1.69
CA ASP A 537 -12.20 -47.93 -2.51
C ASP A 537 -11.22 -46.84 -2.06
N TYR A 538 -11.75 -45.69 -1.64
CA TYR A 538 -10.94 -44.64 -1.03
C TYR A 538 -10.37 -45.08 0.31
N LEU A 539 -11.22 -45.63 1.18
CA LEU A 539 -10.87 -45.98 2.56
C LEU A 539 -9.82 -47.10 2.64
N ARG A 540 -9.91 -48.13 1.78
CA ARG A 540 -8.98 -49.27 1.78
C ARG A 540 -7.53 -48.91 1.45
N LEU A 541 -7.31 -47.77 0.79
CA LEU A 541 -5.97 -47.30 0.45
C LEU A 541 -5.32 -46.48 1.57
N LEU A 542 -6.03 -46.27 2.69
CA LEU A 542 -5.48 -45.60 3.85
C LEU A 542 -4.55 -46.54 4.62
N LYS A 543 -3.38 -46.02 4.97
CA LYS A 543 -2.30 -46.76 5.63
C LYS A 543 -2.63 -47.04 7.10
N HIS A 544 -2.32 -48.24 7.59
CA HIS A 544 -2.46 -48.60 9.01
C HIS A 544 -1.67 -47.62 9.90
N GLY A 545 -2.28 -47.16 10.99
CA GLY A 545 -1.70 -46.21 11.93
C GLY A 545 -1.71 -44.75 11.48
N SER A 546 -2.10 -44.47 10.22
CA SER A 546 -2.23 -43.09 9.72
C SER A 546 -3.48 -42.38 10.28
N LYS A 547 -3.54 -41.06 10.05
CA LYS A 547 -4.70 -40.22 10.40
C LYS A 547 -5.59 -40.00 9.19
N LEU A 548 -6.90 -40.08 9.39
CA LEU A 548 -7.92 -39.57 8.49
C LEU A 548 -8.59 -38.35 9.13
N VAL A 549 -8.43 -37.19 8.50
CA VAL A 549 -8.94 -35.91 8.99
C VAL A 549 -10.10 -35.45 8.12
N ILE A 550 -11.26 -35.21 8.73
CA ILE A 550 -12.47 -34.71 8.06
C ILE A 550 -12.61 -33.21 8.33
N ARG A 551 -12.70 -32.43 7.26
CA ARG A 551 -12.91 -30.98 7.31
C ARG A 551 -14.23 -30.64 6.62
N PHE A 552 -15.20 -30.21 7.42
CA PHE A 552 -16.52 -29.80 6.96
C PHE A 552 -16.69 -28.29 7.09
N ARG A 553 -17.31 -27.67 6.08
CA ARG A 553 -17.47 -26.22 5.98
C ARG A 553 -18.78 -25.86 5.30
N VAL A 554 -19.39 -24.75 5.71
CA VAL A 554 -20.72 -24.31 5.25
C VAL A 554 -20.74 -22.81 4.95
N ASN A 555 -21.26 -22.41 3.80
CA ASN A 555 -21.64 -21.03 3.52
C ASN A 555 -23.03 -20.76 4.12
N LEU A 556 -23.07 -20.20 5.34
CA LEU A 556 -24.33 -19.90 6.03
C LEU A 556 -25.18 -18.86 5.27
N ASP A 557 -24.51 -17.98 4.51
CA ASP A 557 -25.07 -16.96 3.64
C ASP A 557 -25.45 -17.47 2.23
N GLN A 558 -25.35 -18.78 1.99
CA GLN A 558 -25.67 -19.44 0.71
C GLN A 558 -24.80 -18.98 -0.48
N ALA A 559 -23.72 -18.24 -0.23
CA ALA A 559 -22.78 -17.78 -1.26
C ALA A 559 -22.02 -18.95 -1.91
N THR A 560 -21.63 -18.79 -3.16
CA THR A 560 -20.81 -19.77 -3.90
C THR A 560 -19.32 -19.64 -3.60
N ASP A 561 -18.88 -18.55 -2.97
CA ASP A 561 -17.49 -18.30 -2.66
C ASP A 561 -17.01 -19.20 -1.50
N PRO A 562 -16.03 -20.11 -1.72
CA PRO A 562 -15.53 -20.96 -0.65
C PRO A 562 -14.82 -20.18 0.47
N ASN A 563 -14.41 -18.92 0.24
CA ASN A 563 -13.72 -18.11 1.25
C ASN A 563 -14.65 -17.56 2.35
N THR A 564 -15.97 -17.56 2.13
CA THR A 564 -16.95 -17.12 3.15
C THR A 564 -17.46 -18.26 4.01
N GLN A 565 -16.86 -19.45 3.89
CA GLN A 565 -17.32 -20.63 4.61
C GLN A 565 -17.02 -20.58 6.11
N THR A 566 -18.05 -20.91 6.89
CA THR A 566 -17.93 -21.19 8.31
C THR A 566 -17.34 -22.59 8.51
N VAL A 567 -16.26 -22.66 9.27
CA VAL A 567 -15.52 -23.89 9.55
C VAL A 567 -16.12 -24.60 10.76
N PHE A 568 -16.39 -25.90 10.60
CA PHE A 568 -16.85 -26.75 11.68
C PHE A 568 -15.66 -27.39 12.40
N GLN A 569 -15.91 -28.04 13.53
CA GLN A 569 -14.90 -28.85 14.20
C GLN A 569 -14.22 -29.82 13.22
N THR A 570 -12.95 -30.11 13.48
CA THR A 570 -12.23 -31.13 12.73
C THR A 570 -12.44 -32.48 13.41
N ARG A 571 -12.77 -33.52 12.65
CA ARG A 571 -12.85 -34.90 13.14
C ARG A 571 -11.63 -35.67 12.67
N GLU A 572 -11.01 -36.42 13.56
CA GLU A 572 -9.83 -37.23 13.24
C GLU A 572 -10.05 -38.68 13.66
N TYR A 573 -9.64 -39.60 12.79
CA TYR A 573 -9.63 -41.03 13.06
C TYR A 573 -8.23 -41.60 12.86
N THR A 574 -7.85 -42.56 13.68
CA THR A 574 -6.66 -43.40 13.50
C THR A 574 -7.07 -44.65 12.76
N ILE A 575 -6.41 -44.92 11.63
CA ILE A 575 -6.77 -46.03 10.74
C ILE A 575 -6.22 -47.34 11.30
N SER A 576 -7.10 -48.30 11.56
CA SER A 576 -6.75 -49.68 11.86
C SER A 576 -7.02 -50.53 10.63
N ALA A 577 -5.95 -50.86 9.89
CA ALA A 577 -5.99 -51.78 8.76
C ALA A 577 -5.25 -53.10 9.03
N THR A 578 -5.15 -53.55 10.29
CA THR A 578 -4.57 -54.87 10.59
C THR A 578 -5.39 -55.95 9.86
N PRO A 579 -4.77 -57.00 9.30
CA PRO A 579 -5.48 -58.11 8.65
C PRO A 579 -6.28 -58.97 9.62
#